data_AF-A0A6L9QH24-F1
#
_entry.id   AF-A0A6L9QH24-F1
#
_cell.length_a   1.000
_cell.length_b   1.000
_cell.length_c   1.000
_cell.angle_alpha   90.00
_cell.angle_beta   90.00
_cell.angle_gamma   90.00
#
_symmetry.space_group_name_H-M   'P 1'
#
loop_
_entity.id
_entity.type
_entity.pdbx_description
1 polymer ?
#
loop_
_entity_poly.entity_id
_entity_poly.type
_entity_poly.pdbx_seq_one_letter_code
_entity_poly.pdbx_strand_id
1 'polypeptide(L)'
;MPQTIAARYELLDVLGRGGMGAVWRARDRTLDREVAVKEVSLPRGLDDAAVERLYARTFREARSAARLDHPGIVTVYDVVEED
;
A
#
# COMPACT_ATOMS: atom_id res chain seq x y z
N MET A 1 20.23 -1.63 -4.03
CA MET A 1 19.83 -1.86 -2.62
C MET A 1 18.31 -2.00 -2.59
N PRO A 2 17.74 -2.85 -1.72
CA PRO A 2 16.29 -2.92 -1.57
C PRO A 2 15.74 -1.53 -1.25
N GLN A 3 14.66 -1.14 -1.95
CA GLN A 3 14.04 0.16 -1.79
C GLN A 3 13.37 0.22 -0.42
N THR A 4 13.62 1.28 0.33
CA THR A 4 12.91 1.54 1.59
C THR A 4 11.92 2.66 1.36
N ILE A 5 10.66 2.44 1.72
CA ILE A 5 9.60 3.44 1.70
C ILE A 5 9.25 3.89 3.12
N ALA A 6 8.83 5.14 3.27
CA ALA A 6 8.52 5.80 4.54
C ALA A 6 9.61 5.62 5.61
N ALA A 7 10.88 5.50 5.17
CA ALA A 7 12.04 5.15 6.00
C ALA A 7 11.86 3.91 6.92
N ARG A 8 10.87 3.05 6.66
CA ARG A 8 10.44 1.98 7.56
C ARG A 8 10.26 0.64 6.87
N TYR A 9 9.65 0.62 5.69
CA TYR A 9 9.30 -0.63 5.01
C TYR A 9 10.33 -0.91 3.93
N GLU A 10 11.14 -1.94 4.16
CA GLU A 10 12.11 -2.41 3.17
C GLU A 10 11.42 -3.37 2.20
N LEU A 11 11.30 -2.98 0.93
CA LEU A 11 10.71 -3.79 -0.13
C LEU A 11 11.68 -4.91 -0.54
N LEU A 12 11.19 -6.14 -0.51
CA LEU A 12 11.96 -7.34 -0.85
C LEU A 12 11.63 -7.77 -2.29
N ASP A 13 10.67 -8.66 -2.48
CA ASP A 13 10.24 -9.19 -3.77
C ASP A 13 8.77 -8.89 -4.06
N VAL A 14 8.42 -8.91 -5.35
CA VAL A 14 7.04 -8.71 -5.81
C VAL A 14 6.26 -10.02 -5.62
N LEU A 15 5.20 -9.95 -4.82
CA LEU A 15 4.24 -11.05 -4.63
C LEU A 15 3.24 -11.14 -5.78
N GLY A 16 2.91 -10.00 -6.40
CA GLY A 16 2.00 -9.97 -7.55
C GLY A 16 1.85 -8.58 -8.18
N ARG A 17 1.35 -8.55 -9.42
CA ARG A 17 1.01 -7.32 -10.15
C ARG A 17 -0.42 -7.41 -10.69
N GLY A 18 -1.14 -6.31 -10.66
CA GLY A 18 -2.50 -6.20 -11.19
C GLY A 18 -2.82 -4.79 -11.67
N GLY A 19 -4.07 -4.57 -12.06
CA GLY A 19 -4.50 -3.29 -12.66
C GLY A 19 -4.39 -2.06 -11.75
N MET A 20 -4.22 -2.25 -10.43
CA MET A 20 -4.06 -1.17 -9.45
C MET A 20 -2.63 -1.05 -8.91
N GLY A 21 -1.66 -1.71 -9.52
CA GLY A 21 -0.24 -1.67 -9.12
C GLY A 21 0.32 -3.01 -8.66
N ALA A 22 1.31 -2.97 -7.79
CA ALA A 22 2.06 -4.14 -7.32
C ALA A 22 1.83 -4.42 -5.83
N VAL A 23 1.93 -5.69 -5.46
CA VAL A 23 1.98 -6.12 -4.06
C VAL A 23 3.38 -6.66 -3.81
N TRP A 24 4.04 -6.11 -2.79
CA TRP A 24 5.40 -6.43 -2.41
C TRP A 24 5.41 -7.18 -1.08
N ARG A 25 6.30 -8.17 -0.95
CA ARG A 25 6.76 -8.65 0.35
C ARG A 25 7.71 -7.59 0.88
N ALA A 26 7.51 -7.15 2.11
CA ALA A 26 8.34 -6.15 2.74
C ALA A 26 8.65 -6.50 4.20
N ARG A 27 9.74 -5.93 4.73
CA ARG A 27 10.08 -5.99 6.15
C ARG A 27 9.72 -4.65 6.80
N ASP A 28 8.84 -4.69 7.80
CA ASP A 28 8.64 -3.57 8.72
C ASP A 28 9.82 -3.55 9.69
N ARG A 29 10.75 -2.61 9.51
CA ARG A 29 11.99 -2.54 10.29
C ARG A 29 11.78 -2.09 11.73
N THR A 30 10.65 -1.45 12.02
CA THR A 30 10.32 -0.97 13.37
C THR A 30 9.75 -2.10 14.23
N LEU A 31 8.86 -2.91 13.65
CA LEU A 31 8.20 -4.01 14.36
C LEU A 31 8.83 -5.38 14.11
N ASP A 32 9.88 -5.43 13.28
CA ASP A 32 10.57 -6.65 12.83
C ASP A 32 9.63 -7.78 12.40
N ARG A 33 8.77 -7.47 11.43
CA ARG A 33 7.83 -8.45 10.86
C ARG A 33 7.73 -8.33 9.35
N GLU A 34 7.41 -9.43 8.69
CA GLU A 34 7.03 -9.39 7.28
C GLU A 34 5.62 -8.83 7.11
N VAL A 35 5.46 -7.96 6.10
CA VAL A 35 4.20 -7.35 5.73
C VAL A 35 4.04 -7.39 4.21
N ALA A 36 2.79 -7.27 3.75
CA ALA A 36 2.50 -7.01 2.34
C ALA A 36 2.29 -5.50 2.15
N VAL A 37 3.03 -4.88 1.23
CA VAL A 37 2.84 -3.49 0.83
C VAL A 37 2.14 -3.48 -0.53
N LYS A 38 0.96 -2.85 -0.60
CA LYS A 38 0.25 -2.65 -1.86
C LYS A 38 0.57 -1.26 -2.40
N GLU A 39 1.39 -1.21 -3.44
CA GLU A 39 1.68 -0.01 -4.20
C GLU A 39 0.49 0.32 -5.11
N VAL A 40 0.01 1.56 -5.05
CA VAL A 40 -1.08 2.04 -5.91
C VAL A 40 -0.48 2.84 -7.06
N SER A 41 -0.47 2.24 -8.25
CA SER A 41 0.05 2.91 -9.44
C SER A 41 -1.01 3.83 -10.05
N LEU A 42 -0.64 5.08 -10.34
CA LEU A 42 -1.48 6.01 -11.09
C LEU A 42 -1.46 5.66 -12.58
N PRO A 43 -2.61 5.38 -13.22
CA PRO A 43 -2.69 5.24 -14.66
C PRO A 43 -2.16 6.50 -15.38
N ARG A 44 -1.47 6.30 -16.50
CA ARG A 44 -0.99 7.42 -17.32
C ARG A 44 -2.17 8.17 -17.94
N GLY A 45 -2.08 9.51 -17.98
CA GLY A 45 -3.08 10.36 -18.65
C GLY A 45 -4.29 10.71 -17.80
N LEU A 46 -4.26 10.49 -16.49
CA LEU A 46 -5.25 11.04 -15.58
C LEU A 46 -5.05 12.55 -15.42
N ASP A 47 -6.15 13.28 -15.33
CA ASP A 47 -6.15 14.67 -14.86
C ASP A 47 -6.04 14.71 -13.33
N ASP A 48 -5.66 15.87 -12.79
CA ASP A 48 -5.46 16.05 -11.34
C ASP A 48 -6.71 15.67 -10.55
N ALA A 49 -7.90 15.98 -11.08
CA ALA A 49 -9.16 15.62 -10.44
C ALA A 49 -9.39 14.09 -10.38
N ALA A 50 -8.99 13.33 -11.39
CA ALA A 50 -9.07 11.87 -11.38
C ALA A 50 -8.03 11.25 -10.44
N VAL A 51 -6.84 11.84 -10.37
CA VAL A 51 -5.80 11.46 -9.42
C VAL A 51 -6.32 11.63 -7.98
N GLU A 52 -6.87 12.81 -7.65
CA GLU A 52 -7.47 13.08 -6.33
C GLU A 52 -8.60 12.08 -5.99
N ARG A 53 -9.48 11.78 -6.96
CA ARG A 53 -10.56 10.78 -6.76
C ARG A 53 -9.99 9.39 -6.48
N LEU A 54 -8.90 8.99 -7.14
CA LEU A 54 -8.28 7.69 -6.91
C LEU A 54 -7.66 7.62 -5.51
N TYR A 55 -6.93 8.66 -5.10
CA TYR A 55 -6.39 8.76 -3.74
C TYR A 55 -7.50 8.71 -2.70
N ALA A 56 -8.53 9.56 -2.82
CA ALA A 56 -9.64 9.61 -1.87
C ALA A 56 -10.35 8.25 -1.74
N ARG A 57 -10.56 7.55 -2.86
CA ARG A 57 -11.14 6.20 -2.85
C ARG A 57 -10.23 5.20 -2.12
N THR A 58 -8.94 5.20 -2.45
CA THR A 58 -7.94 4.30 -1.88
C THR A 58 -7.84 4.47 -0.36
N PHE A 59 -7.72 5.72 0.10
CA PHE A 59 -7.68 6.03 1.53
C PHE A 59 -8.96 5.64 2.26
N ARG A 60 -10.13 5.84 1.65
CA ARG A 60 -11.39 5.44 2.24
C ARG A 60 -11.46 3.92 2.43
N GLU A 61 -11.08 3.15 1.41
CA GLU A 61 -11.08 1.68 1.48
C GLU A 61 -10.09 1.19 2.55
N ALA A 62 -8.87 1.74 2.59
CA ALA A 62 -7.86 1.41 3.58
C ALA A 62 -8.36 1.71 5.01
N ARG A 63 -8.96 2.90 5.23
CA ARG A 63 -9.53 3.30 6.53
C ARG A 63 -10.69 2.41 6.96
N SER A 64 -11.53 1.98 6.02
CA SER A 64 -12.62 1.05 6.30
C SER A 64 -12.07 -0.32 6.72
N ALA A 65 -11.07 -0.85 6.00
CA ALA A 65 -10.44 -2.12 6.33
C ALA A 65 -9.67 -2.08 7.65
N ALA A 66 -8.96 -0.99 7.95
CA ALA A 66 -8.20 -0.80 9.19
C ALA A 66 -9.07 -0.82 10.47
N ARG A 67 -10.38 -0.58 10.34
CA ARG A 67 -11.31 -0.62 11.48
C ARG A 67 -11.88 -2.02 11.75
N LEU A 68 -11.64 -2.98 10.88
CA LEU A 68 -12.15 -4.34 11.01
C LEU A 68 -11.13 -5.19 11.78
N ASP A 69 -11.59 -5.84 12.84
CA ASP A 69 -10.82 -6.83 13.60
C ASP A 69 -11.56 -8.16 13.53
N HIS A 70 -11.16 -9.00 12.57
CA HIS A 70 -11.79 -10.29 12.33
C HIS A 70 -10.80 -11.24 11.63
N PRO A 71 -10.70 -12.52 12.03
CA PRO A 71 -9.71 -13.47 11.47
C PRO A 71 -9.86 -13.74 9.97
N GLY A 72 -11.06 -13.53 9.41
CA GLY A 72 -11.33 -13.67 7.97
C GLY A 72 -11.07 -12.41 7.14
N ILE A 73 -10.57 -11.33 7.74
CA ILE A 73 -10.34 -10.05 7.06
C ILE A 73 -8.87 -9.64 7.25
N VAL A 74 -8.22 -9.24 6.16
CA VAL A 74 -6.85 -8.75 6.21
C VAL A 74 -6.80 -7.39 6.89
N THR A 75 -5.96 -7.26 7.92
CA THR A 75 -5.74 -5.99 8.63
C THR A 75 -4.86 -5.05 7.82
N VAL A 76 -5.30 -3.80 7.68
CA VAL A 76 -4.46 -2.70 7.19
C VAL A 76 -3.74 -2.07 8.38
N TYR A 77 -2.41 -2.15 8.40
CA TYR A 77 -1.59 -1.63 9.50
C TYR A 77 -1.22 -0.16 9.36
N ASP A 78 -1.10 0.32 8.12
CA ASP A 78 -0.58 1.65 7.82
C ASP A 78 -0.99 2.07 6.40
N VAL A 79 -0.97 3.38 6.14
CA VAL A 79 -1.08 3.98 4.81
C VAL A 79 -0.04 5.07 4.70
N VAL A 80 0.83 4.95 3.70
CA VAL A 80 1.93 5.90 3.47
C VAL A 80 1.76 6.54 2.10
N GLU A 81 2.09 7.83 2.02
CA GLU A 81 2.27 8.57 0.77
C GLU A 81 3.77 8.76 0.58
N GLU A 82 4.27 8.43 -0.60
CA GLU A 82 5.66 8.62 -1.00
C GLU A 82 5.65 9.52 -2.25
N ASP A 83 6.49 10.56 -2.25
CA ASP A 83 6.61 11.53 -3.35
C ASP A 83 7.30 10.95 -4.60
#